data_AF-W8C1P7-F1
#
_entry.id   AF-W8C1P7-F1
#
_cell.length_a   1.000
_cell.length_b   1.000
_cell.length_c   1.000
_cell.angle_alpha   90.00
_cell.angle_beta   90.00
_cell.angle_gamma   90.00
#
_symmetry.space_group_name_H-M   'P 1'
#
loop_
_entity.id
_entity.type
_entity.pdbx_description
1 polymer ?
#
loop_
_entity_poly.entity_id
_entity_poly.type
_entity_poly.pdbx_seq_one_letter_code
_entity_poly.pdbx_strand_id
1 'polypeptide(L)'
;MSRGSNMSICCCYYKLLLLLWTAYAMTVAMASPAYRASFNYAKCTDAETGRELYVGEAFTRPGQCIRVQCLGTLQLWQDRCEVPKLEGNCSAIPPANEFLDYPSCCPLYMCKMVVLGETDTVDETRTYNQYGDLIKVDIKQIFSVGPAKGNIPGAGIRREFAI
;
A
#
# COMPACT_ATOMS: atom_id res chain seq x y z
N MET A 1 -1.40 -57.45 76.22
CA MET A 1 -1.08 -57.54 74.77
C MET A 1 -1.97 -56.53 74.04
N SER A 2 -1.39 -55.44 73.55
CA SER A 2 -2.10 -54.33 72.91
C SER A 2 -1.75 -54.32 71.42
N ARG A 3 -2.75 -54.51 70.55
CA ARG A 3 -2.74 -54.21 69.10
C ARG A 3 -3.69 -53.01 68.96
N GLY A 4 -3.36 -51.88 68.38
CA GLY A 4 -2.65 -51.67 67.12
C GLY A 4 -3.65 -51.01 66.17
N SER A 5 -3.69 -49.67 66.16
CA SER A 5 -4.57 -48.90 65.28
C SER A 5 -3.90 -47.58 64.93
N ASN A 6 -3.03 -47.62 63.91
CA ASN A 6 -2.48 -46.44 63.25
C ASN A 6 -2.13 -46.80 61.81
N MET A 7 -3.15 -47.06 60.96
CA MET A 7 -2.91 -47.14 59.53
C MET A 7 -4.22 -47.01 58.71
N SER A 8 -4.88 -45.85 58.76
CA SER A 8 -6.04 -45.61 57.88
C SER A 8 -6.23 -44.14 57.48
N ILE A 9 -5.16 -43.35 57.43
CA ILE A 9 -5.24 -41.92 57.06
C ILE A 9 -4.47 -41.62 55.75
N CYS A 10 -3.50 -42.45 55.35
CA CYS A 10 -2.68 -42.22 54.15
C CYS A 10 -3.37 -42.54 52.81
N CYS A 11 -4.33 -43.47 52.75
CA CYS A 11 -4.91 -43.92 51.47
C CYS A 11 -5.96 -42.96 50.88
N CYS A 12 -6.65 -42.17 51.71
CA CYS A 12 -7.67 -41.24 51.22
C CYS A 12 -7.06 -39.97 50.58
N TYR A 13 -5.89 -39.54 51.06
CA TYR A 13 -5.23 -38.33 50.59
C TYR A 13 -4.63 -38.50 49.18
N TYR A 14 -4.09 -39.69 48.87
CA TYR A 14 -3.55 -40.02 47.55
C TYR A 14 -4.62 -40.08 46.46
N LYS A 15 -5.82 -40.61 46.77
CA LYS A 15 -6.95 -40.62 45.83
C LYS A 15 -7.49 -39.22 45.57
N LEU A 16 -7.51 -38.34 46.57
CA LEU A 16 -7.94 -36.95 46.41
C LEU A 16 -6.93 -36.13 45.58
N LEU A 17 -5.63 -36.34 45.80
CA LEU A 17 -4.56 -35.73 44.99
C LEU A 17 -4.58 -36.18 43.54
N LEU A 18 -4.82 -37.47 43.26
CA LEU A 18 -4.96 -37.97 41.89
C LEU A 18 -6.20 -37.38 41.18
N LEU A 19 -7.33 -37.25 41.86
CA LEU A 19 -8.54 -36.63 41.30
C LEU A 19 -8.33 -35.14 40.99
N LEU A 20 -7.65 -34.40 41.88
CA LEU A 20 -7.29 -33.00 41.67
C LEU A 20 -6.33 -32.80 40.48
N TRP A 21 -5.39 -33.72 40.26
CA TRP A 21 -4.50 -33.67 39.08
C TRP A 21 -5.24 -34.00 37.77
N THR A 22 -6.18 -34.94 37.78
CA THR A 22 -7.01 -35.23 36.59
C THR A 22 -7.99 -34.10 36.25
N ALA A 23 -8.48 -33.36 37.25
CA ALA A 23 -9.34 -32.20 37.03
C ALA A 23 -8.56 -31.00 36.46
N TYR A 24 -7.29 -30.82 36.84
CA TYR A 24 -6.43 -29.75 36.32
C TYR A 24 -5.91 -30.03 34.90
N ALA A 25 -5.83 -31.30 34.48
CA ALA A 25 -5.43 -31.67 33.12
C ALA A 25 -6.57 -31.56 32.10
N MET A 26 -7.84 -31.56 32.53
CA MET A 26 -9.00 -31.43 31.64
C MET A 26 -9.49 -29.99 31.43
N THR A 27 -8.90 -28.98 32.08
CA THR A 27 -9.27 -27.57 31.88
C THR A 27 -8.45 -26.85 30.80
N VAL A 28 -7.54 -27.55 30.10
CA VAL A 28 -6.70 -26.94 29.03
C VAL A 28 -7.04 -27.47 27.63
N ALA A 29 -8.04 -28.33 27.50
CA ALA A 29 -8.55 -28.77 26.20
C ALA A 29 -10.02 -28.39 26.06
N MET A 30 -10.39 -27.77 24.94
CA MET A 30 -11.77 -27.45 24.52
C MET A 30 -12.33 -26.08 24.95
N ALA A 31 -11.62 -25.01 24.60
CA ALA A 31 -12.28 -23.77 24.17
C ALA A 31 -11.37 -22.97 23.22
N SER A 32 -10.89 -23.60 22.14
CA SER A 32 -10.58 -22.80 20.96
C SER A 32 -11.94 -22.38 20.39
N PRO A 33 -12.27 -21.07 20.35
CA PRO A 33 -13.56 -20.65 19.86
C PRO A 33 -13.67 -21.05 18.39
N ALA A 34 -14.69 -21.82 18.04
CA ALA A 34 -15.05 -22.16 16.65
C ALA A 34 -15.10 -20.90 15.74
N TYR A 35 -15.26 -19.72 16.35
CA TYR A 35 -15.14 -18.42 15.72
C TYR A 35 -13.80 -18.16 15.00
N ARG A 36 -12.66 -18.65 15.52
CA ARG A 36 -11.36 -18.47 14.86
C ARG A 36 -11.16 -19.38 13.65
N ALA A 37 -11.78 -20.56 13.64
CA ALA A 37 -11.73 -21.46 12.48
C ALA A 37 -12.61 -20.96 11.33
N SER A 38 -13.72 -20.25 11.63
CA SER A 38 -14.62 -19.71 10.61
C SER A 38 -14.04 -18.51 9.85
N PHE A 39 -13.14 -17.73 10.48
CA PHE A 39 -12.56 -16.54 9.86
C PHE A 39 -11.61 -16.85 8.69
N ASN A 40 -10.88 -17.97 8.76
CA ASN A 40 -9.92 -18.36 7.73
C ASN A 40 -10.57 -18.77 6.39
N TYR A 41 -11.87 -19.09 6.40
CA TYR A 41 -12.63 -19.43 5.19
C TYR A 41 -13.65 -18.35 4.83
N ALA A 42 -13.72 -17.27 5.60
CA ALA A 42 -14.65 -16.20 5.31
C ALA A 42 -14.14 -15.39 4.10
N LYS A 43 -15.06 -15.11 3.18
CA LYS A 43 -14.77 -14.47 1.89
C LYS A 43 -15.63 -13.24 1.69
N CYS A 44 -15.08 -12.26 0.99
CA CYS A 44 -15.83 -11.18 0.36
C CYS A 44 -15.96 -11.49 -1.14
N THR A 45 -17.03 -11.02 -1.77
CA THR A 45 -17.19 -11.08 -3.23
C THR A 45 -17.31 -9.67 -3.79
N ASP A 46 -16.40 -9.30 -4.68
CA ASP A 46 -16.47 -8.01 -5.39
C ASP A 46 -17.61 -8.04 -6.41
N ALA A 47 -18.61 -7.18 -6.23
CA ALA A 47 -19.80 -7.18 -7.07
C ALA A 47 -19.51 -6.75 -8.52
N GLU A 48 -18.44 -5.97 -8.75
CA GLU A 48 -18.09 -5.48 -10.09
C GLU A 48 -17.34 -6.53 -10.92
N THR A 49 -16.43 -7.29 -10.31
CA THR A 49 -15.63 -8.30 -11.02
C THR A 49 -16.09 -9.73 -10.79
N GLY A 50 -16.96 -9.98 -9.80
CA GLY A 50 -17.34 -11.31 -9.33
C GLY A 50 -16.21 -12.04 -8.60
N ARG A 51 -15.09 -11.37 -8.32
CA ARG A 51 -13.92 -12.00 -7.71
C ARG A 51 -14.14 -12.25 -6.21
N GLU A 52 -13.86 -13.47 -5.79
CA GLU A 52 -13.81 -13.82 -4.37
C GLU A 52 -12.44 -13.47 -3.77
N LEU A 53 -12.46 -12.95 -2.55
CA LEU A 53 -11.28 -12.58 -1.77
C LEU A 53 -11.40 -13.18 -0.37
N TYR A 54 -10.37 -13.89 0.09
CA TYR A 54 -10.27 -14.24 1.50
C TYR A 54 -10.00 -12.99 2.34
N VAL A 55 -10.41 -13.02 3.62
CA VAL A 55 -10.08 -11.94 4.56
C VAL A 55 -8.58 -11.66 4.57
N GLY A 56 -8.21 -10.40 4.39
CA GLY A 56 -6.83 -9.93 4.28
C GLY A 56 -6.30 -9.84 2.86
N GLU A 57 -6.88 -10.58 1.90
CA GLU A 57 -6.49 -10.48 0.50
C GLU A 57 -6.93 -9.15 -0.12
N ALA A 58 -6.09 -8.67 -1.03
CA ALA A 58 -6.35 -7.50 -1.84
C ALA A 58 -5.99 -7.76 -3.30
N PHE A 59 -6.64 -7.05 -4.21
CA PHE A 59 -6.28 -7.03 -5.62
C PHE A 59 -6.51 -5.65 -6.23
N THR A 60 -5.84 -5.39 -7.35
CA THR A 60 -6.10 -4.21 -8.17
C THR A 60 -7.19 -4.53 -9.17
N ARG A 61 -8.26 -3.73 -9.18
CA ARG A 61 -9.33 -3.92 -10.15
C ARG A 61 -8.84 -3.54 -11.56
N PRO A 62 -8.96 -4.45 -12.55
CA PRO A 62 -8.49 -4.19 -13.91
C PRO A 62 -9.12 -2.94 -14.51
N GLY A 63 -8.30 -2.10 -15.14
CA GLY A 63 -8.76 -0.89 -15.85
C GLY A 63 -9.26 0.27 -14.97
N GLN A 64 -9.28 0.13 -13.64
CA GLN A 64 -9.75 1.18 -12.74
C GLN A 64 -8.67 1.71 -11.77
N CYS A 65 -7.55 0.99 -11.61
CA CYS A 65 -6.52 1.28 -10.60
C CYS A 65 -7.10 1.53 -9.20
N ILE A 66 -7.97 0.61 -8.77
CA ILE A 66 -8.59 0.62 -7.44
C ILE A 66 -8.08 -0.60 -6.69
N ARG A 67 -7.55 -0.40 -5.49
CA ARG A 67 -7.21 -1.52 -4.61
C ARG A 67 -8.47 -1.93 -3.86
N VAL A 68 -8.90 -3.16 -4.06
CA VAL A 68 -10.03 -3.76 -3.34
C VAL A 68 -9.48 -4.74 -2.32
N GLN A 69 -9.88 -4.64 -1.06
CA GLN A 69 -9.43 -5.53 0.02
C GLN A 69 -10.62 -6.08 0.82
N CYS A 70 -10.58 -7.38 1.15
CA CYS A 70 -11.55 -7.97 2.06
C CYS A 70 -11.11 -7.77 3.51
N LEU A 71 -11.88 -7.00 4.28
CA LEU A 71 -11.60 -6.76 5.69
C LEU A 71 -12.17 -7.87 6.58
N GLY A 72 -11.68 -7.96 7.82
CA GLY A 72 -12.20 -8.90 8.81
C GLY A 72 -13.68 -8.71 9.18
N THR A 73 -14.28 -7.57 8.84
CA THR A 73 -15.72 -7.32 8.98
C THR A 73 -16.57 -7.94 7.86
N LEU A 74 -15.95 -8.68 6.93
CA LEU A 74 -16.58 -9.20 5.70
C LEU A 74 -17.14 -8.09 4.80
N GLN A 75 -16.51 -6.93 4.87
CA GLN A 75 -16.77 -5.80 4.01
C GLN A 75 -15.60 -5.59 3.08
N LEU A 76 -15.90 -5.17 1.85
CA LEU A 76 -14.90 -4.71 0.90
C LEU A 76 -14.52 -3.27 1.22
N TRP A 77 -13.22 -3.05 1.35
CA TRP A 77 -12.65 -1.72 1.37
C TRP A 77 -12.02 -1.42 0.01
N GLN A 78 -12.15 -0.16 -0.43
CA GLN A 78 -11.61 0.29 -1.71
C GLN A 78 -10.71 1.48 -1.49
N ASP A 79 -9.53 1.44 -2.10
CA ASP A 79 -8.61 2.56 -2.20
C ASP A 79 -8.53 3.05 -3.64
N ARG A 80 -8.55 4.36 -3.84
CA ARG A 80 -8.48 4.99 -5.15
C ARG A 80 -7.30 5.93 -5.17
N CYS A 81 -6.71 6.10 -6.35
CA CYS A 81 -5.66 7.10 -6.53
C CYS A 81 -6.16 8.49 -6.11
N GLU A 82 -5.48 9.07 -5.14
CA GLU A 82 -5.75 10.44 -4.72
C GLU A 82 -5.24 11.43 -5.77
N VAL A 83 -5.92 12.57 -5.86
CA VAL A 83 -5.46 13.71 -6.66
C VAL A 83 -4.77 14.67 -5.69
N PRO A 84 -3.44 14.79 -5.74
CA PRO A 84 -2.71 15.65 -4.84
C PRO A 84 -3.04 17.12 -5.13
N LYS A 85 -3.08 17.94 -4.07
CA LYS A 85 -3.23 19.39 -4.18
C LYS A 85 -1.89 20.01 -4.52
N LEU A 86 -1.60 20.12 -5.82
CA LEU A 86 -0.36 20.72 -6.33
C LEU A 86 -0.60 22.19 -6.73
N GLU A 87 0.42 23.01 -6.57
CA GLU A 87 0.39 24.41 -6.99
C GLU A 87 0.81 24.54 -8.47
N GLY A 88 0.12 25.42 -9.21
CA GLY A 88 0.44 25.74 -10.60
C GLY A 88 -0.37 24.95 -11.64
N ASN A 89 0.12 24.96 -12.89
CA ASN A 89 -0.54 24.29 -14.01
C ASN A 89 -0.01 22.87 -14.15
N CYS A 90 -0.70 21.92 -13.53
CA CYS A 90 -0.34 20.51 -13.49
C CYS A 90 -1.28 19.66 -14.34
N SER A 91 -0.73 18.69 -15.05
CA SER A 91 -1.47 17.71 -15.85
C SER A 91 -1.17 16.29 -15.38
N ALA A 92 -2.20 15.45 -15.30
CA ALA A 92 -2.03 14.03 -15.02
C ALA A 92 -1.35 13.32 -16.20
N ILE A 93 -0.35 12.49 -15.90
CA ILE A 93 0.31 11.58 -16.81
C ILE A 93 -0.18 10.17 -16.49
N PRO A 94 -0.82 9.48 -17.44
CA PRO A 94 -1.24 8.09 -17.23
C PRO A 94 -0.02 7.18 -17.03
N PRO A 95 -0.16 6.07 -16.28
CA PRO A 95 0.93 5.12 -16.13
C PRO A 95 1.36 4.57 -17.50
N ALA A 96 2.65 4.25 -17.64
CA ALA A 96 3.17 3.68 -18.88
C ALA A 96 2.59 2.29 -19.20
N ASN A 97 2.03 1.62 -18.20
CA ASN A 97 1.44 0.29 -18.30
C ASN A 97 0.17 0.21 -17.44
N GLU A 98 -0.94 -0.18 -18.06
CA GLU A 98 -2.26 -0.34 -17.42
C GLU A 98 -2.40 -1.61 -16.58
N PHE A 99 -1.47 -2.56 -16.70
CA PHE A 99 -1.43 -3.81 -15.94
C PHE A 99 -0.65 -3.69 -14.62
N LEU A 100 -0.24 -2.49 -14.24
CA LEU A 100 0.39 -2.26 -12.95
C LEU A 100 -0.61 -2.44 -11.81
N ASP A 101 -0.13 -2.97 -10.69
CA ASP A 101 -0.93 -3.03 -9.47
C ASP A 101 -0.98 -1.69 -8.76
N TYR A 102 -2.01 -1.49 -7.94
CA TYR A 102 -2.08 -0.35 -7.04
C TYR A 102 -0.94 -0.44 -6.00
N PRO A 103 -0.24 0.67 -5.71
CA PRO A 103 -0.50 2.04 -6.17
C PRO A 103 0.25 2.45 -7.45
N SER A 104 1.02 1.55 -8.06
CA SER A 104 1.86 1.85 -9.23
C SER A 104 1.08 2.16 -10.51
N CYS A 105 -0.18 1.74 -10.62
CA CYS A 105 -1.06 2.16 -11.70
C CYS A 105 -1.63 3.58 -11.53
N CYS A 106 -1.33 4.28 -10.44
CA CYS A 106 -1.83 5.63 -10.25
C CYS A 106 -1.13 6.63 -11.20
N PRO A 107 -1.85 7.67 -11.65
CA PRO A 107 -1.26 8.69 -12.50
C PRO A 107 -0.19 9.46 -11.73
N LEU A 108 0.84 9.88 -12.47
CA LEU A 108 1.80 10.87 -12.02
C LEU A 108 1.29 12.27 -12.41
N TYR A 109 1.82 13.31 -11.79
CA TYR A 109 1.37 14.68 -12.06
C TYR A 109 2.55 15.54 -12.48
N MET A 110 2.48 16.09 -13.69
CA MET A 110 3.53 16.94 -14.24
C MET A 110 3.09 18.40 -14.23
N CYS A 111 3.86 19.23 -13.55
CA CYS A 111 3.65 20.66 -13.42
C CYS A 111 4.73 21.41 -14.22
N LYS A 112 4.31 22.34 -15.06
CA LYS A 112 5.22 23.22 -15.80
C LYS A 112 5.32 24.56 -15.09
N MET A 113 6.53 25.03 -14.89
CA MET A 113 6.83 26.31 -14.27
C MET A 113 7.91 27.03 -15.09
N VAL A 114 7.68 28.32 -15.33
CA VAL A 114 8.67 29.19 -15.97
C VAL A 114 9.37 29.95 -14.85
N VAL A 115 10.65 29.66 -14.66
CA VAL A 115 11.48 30.41 -13.71
C VAL A 115 12.18 31.51 -14.49
N LEU A 116 11.87 32.76 -14.14
CA LEU A 116 12.54 33.93 -14.67
C LEU A 116 13.87 34.12 -13.93
N GLY A 117 14.99 33.82 -14.59
CA GLY A 117 16.32 34.23 -14.14
C GLY A 117 16.65 35.66 -14.60
N GLU A 118 17.71 36.26 -14.05
CA GLU A 118 18.13 37.65 -14.37
C GLU A 118 18.41 37.90 -15.87
N THR A 119 18.82 36.87 -16.61
CA THR A 119 19.15 36.95 -18.05
C THR A 119 18.52 35.86 -18.92
N ASP A 120 18.01 34.79 -18.32
CA ASP A 120 17.54 33.59 -19.02
C ASP A 120 16.18 33.15 -18.49
N THR A 121 15.32 32.70 -19.40
CA THR A 121 14.08 31.99 -19.06
C THR A 121 14.38 30.50 -18.96
N VAL A 122 14.04 29.90 -17.82
CA VAL A 122 14.21 28.47 -17.59
C VAL A 122 12.84 27.81 -17.50
N ASP A 123 12.58 26.86 -18.40
CA ASP A 123 11.39 26.02 -18.34
C ASP A 123 11.70 24.82 -17.46
N GLU A 124 11.12 24.78 -16.27
CA GLU A 124 11.24 23.67 -15.33
C GLU A 124 9.95 22.85 -15.32
N THR A 125 10.12 21.53 -15.41
CA THR A 125 9.03 20.56 -15.37
C THR A 125 9.23 19.66 -14.16
N ARG A 126 8.28 19.68 -13.22
CA ARG A 126 8.30 18.87 -12.00
C ARG A 126 7.27 17.77 -12.11
N THR A 127 7.66 16.53 -11.79
CA THR A 127 6.76 15.39 -11.74
C THR A 127 6.58 14.93 -10.31
N TYR A 128 5.33 14.74 -9.90
CA TYR A 128 4.91 14.33 -8.57
C TYR A 128 4.19 12.98 -8.62
N ASN A 129 4.25 12.22 -7.53
CA ASN A 129 3.45 11.02 -7.35
C ASN A 129 2.02 11.37 -6.86
N GLN A 130 1.19 10.34 -6.67
CA GLN A 130 -0.20 10.47 -6.18
C GLN A 130 -0.33 11.04 -4.75
N TYR A 131 0.75 11.01 -3.96
CA TYR A 131 0.78 11.57 -2.61
C TYR A 131 1.26 13.04 -2.59
N GLY A 132 1.72 13.57 -3.73
CA GLY A 132 2.27 14.91 -3.85
C GLY A 132 3.78 15.00 -3.61
N ASP A 133 4.49 13.87 -3.55
CA ASP A 133 5.95 13.87 -3.43
C ASP A 133 6.60 14.10 -4.79
N LEU A 134 7.64 14.92 -4.81
CA LEU A 134 8.44 15.20 -5.99
C LEU A 134 9.30 13.98 -6.35
N ILE A 135 9.08 13.41 -7.54
CA ILE A 135 9.83 12.23 -8.03
C ILE A 135 10.84 12.57 -9.13
N LYS A 136 10.60 13.64 -9.89
CA LYS A 136 11.48 14.04 -11.01
C LYS A 136 11.43 15.54 -11.25
N VAL A 137 12.57 16.11 -11.62
CA VAL A 137 12.69 17.49 -12.10
C VAL A 137 13.45 17.46 -13.43
N ASP A 138 12.87 18.05 -14.47
CA ASP A 138 13.51 18.27 -15.76
C ASP A 138 13.65 19.77 -16.00
N ILE A 139 14.86 20.24 -16.27
CA ILE A 139 15.17 21.67 -16.45
C ILE A 139 15.62 21.90 -17.89
N LYS A 140 14.89 22.76 -18.62
CA LYS A 140 15.25 23.20 -19.97
C LYS A 140 15.63 24.69 -19.93
N GLN A 141 16.91 24.98 -20.14
CA GLN A 141 17.39 26.37 -20.26
C GLN A 141 17.17 26.86 -21.69
N ILE A 142 16.45 27.98 -21.85
CA ILE A 142 16.32 28.65 -23.14
C ILE A 142 17.37 29.76 -23.20
N PHE A 143 18.49 29.48 -23.86
CA PHE A 143 19.50 30.50 -24.11
C PHE A 143 19.05 31.42 -25.26
N SER A 144 18.95 32.72 -24.98
CA SER A 144 18.75 33.72 -26.02
C SER A 144 20.08 34.01 -26.71
N VAL A 145 20.39 33.33 -27.80
CA VAL A 145 21.55 33.67 -28.64
C VAL A 145 21.23 34.98 -29.37
N GLY A 146 21.78 36.09 -28.89
CA GLY A 146 21.71 37.38 -29.58
C GLY A 146 22.25 37.25 -31.02
N PRO A 147 21.81 38.11 -31.97
CA PRO A 147 22.26 38.03 -33.35
C PRO A 147 23.79 38.08 -33.37
N ALA A 148 24.42 37.03 -33.89
CA ALA A 148 25.86 37.00 -34.06
C ALA A 148 26.26 38.24 -34.89
N LYS A 149 27.05 39.14 -34.30
CA LYS A 149 27.73 40.21 -35.02
C LYS A 149 28.77 39.54 -35.93
N GLY A 150 28.32 39.01 -37.06
CA GLY A 150 29.14 38.33 -38.03
C GLY A 150 28.29 37.98 -39.24
N ASN A 151 28.58 38.62 -40.37
CA ASN A 151 27.98 38.30 -41.67
C ASN A 151 28.31 36.85 -42.05
N ILE A 152 27.45 35.90 -41.66
CA ILE A 152 27.49 34.53 -42.17
C ILE A 152 26.15 34.27 -42.87
N PRO A 153 26.12 34.18 -44.21
CA PRO A 153 24.88 33.88 -44.92
C PRO A 153 24.47 32.44 -44.61
N GLY A 154 23.30 32.26 -43.97
CA GLY A 154 22.65 30.96 -43.79
C GLY A 154 22.37 30.48 -42.35
N ALA A 155 22.53 31.31 -41.32
CA ALA A 155 22.35 30.86 -39.93
C ALA A 155 20.90 30.96 -39.45
N GLY A 156 20.17 29.86 -39.55
CA GLY A 156 18.85 29.66 -38.93
C GLY A 156 18.63 28.20 -38.57
N ILE A 157 19.50 27.62 -37.74
CA ILE A 157 19.28 26.27 -37.20
C ILE A 157 19.18 26.35 -35.69
N ARG A 158 17.94 26.28 -35.20
CA ARG A 158 17.58 26.08 -33.80
C ARG A 158 18.08 24.68 -33.39
N ARG A 159 19.09 24.62 -32.53
CA ARG A 159 19.56 23.35 -31.96
C ARG A 159 19.02 23.23 -30.55
N GLU A 160 18.04 22.36 -30.39
CA GLU A 160 17.54 21.90 -29.10
C GLU A 160 18.52 20.83 -28.60
N PHE A 161 19.21 21.09 -27.48
CA PHE A 161 20.03 20.08 -26.81
C PHE A 161 19.26 19.58 -25.60
N ALA A 162 18.96 18.29 -25.58
CA ALA A 162 18.53 17.59 -24.36
C ALA A 162 19.80 17.08 -23.66
N ILE A 163 19.89 17.31 -22.35
CA ILE A 163 20.97 16.79 -21.48
C ILE A 163 20.50 15.48 -20.87
#